data_AF-A0A3G4V844-F1
#
_entry.id   AF-A0A3G4V844-F1
#
_cell.length_a   1.000
_cell.length_b   1.000
_cell.length_c   1.000
_cell.angle_alpha   90.00
_cell.angle_beta   90.00
_cell.angle_gamma   90.00
#
_symmetry.space_group_name_H-M   'P 1'
#
loop_
_entity.id
_entity.type
_entity.pdbx_description
1 polymer ?
#
loop_
_entity_poly.entity_id
_entity_poly.type
_entity_poly.pdbx_seq_one_letter_code
_entity_poly.pdbx_strand_id
1 'polypeptide(L)'
;MYAIIQNDLILGRTSEPQKHGQILKETAQFDQLRFDGEKIVSVADLALEQFYIDNLGQKHIVDFGEGWQSLTCQFGDQLVRDNGVWRVRNTDDDHLEDKQKVDQFRQSEYTRRVRPYLEEADIKKHMGDQDEYTRLMDLAVQERAKIQAENPWPTPPEN
;
A
#
# COMPACT_ATOMS: atom_id res chain seq x y z
N MET A 1 5.37 0.51 36.01
CA MET A 1 4.59 -0.18 34.95
C MET A 1 5.55 -1.07 34.17
N TYR A 2 5.14 -2.30 33.90
CA TYR A 2 5.91 -3.28 33.14
C TYR A 2 5.45 -3.31 31.67
N ALA A 3 6.34 -3.67 30.77
CA ALA A 3 6.03 -3.83 29.36
C ALA A 3 5.30 -5.17 29.09
N ILE A 4 4.31 -5.14 28.20
CA ILE A 4 3.76 -6.35 27.57
C ILE A 4 4.60 -6.64 26.34
N ILE A 5 5.29 -7.79 26.33
CA ILE A 5 6.24 -8.16 25.29
C ILE A 5 5.72 -9.39 24.54
N GLN A 6 5.71 -9.33 23.21
CA GLN A 6 5.49 -10.48 22.34
C GLN A 6 6.64 -10.55 21.33
N ASN A 7 7.41 -11.63 21.37
CA ASN A 7 8.71 -11.71 20.68
C ASN A 7 9.60 -10.55 21.15
N ASP A 8 10.00 -9.65 20.26
CA ASP A 8 10.69 -8.40 20.56
C ASP A 8 9.76 -7.17 20.58
N LEU A 9 8.47 -7.31 20.28
CA LEU A 9 7.55 -6.18 20.18
C LEU A 9 7.05 -5.75 21.56
N ILE A 10 6.99 -4.43 21.78
CA ILE A 10 6.34 -3.84 22.96
C ILE A 10 4.89 -3.51 22.61
N LEU A 11 3.95 -4.30 23.10
CA LEU A 11 2.52 -4.17 22.78
C LEU A 11 1.76 -3.24 23.74
N GLY A 12 2.31 -2.96 24.91
CA GLY A 12 1.64 -2.12 25.90
C GLY A 12 2.27 -2.11 27.28
N ARG A 13 1.47 -1.71 28.28
CA ARG A 13 1.86 -1.57 29.69
C ARG A 13 0.92 -2.36 30.59
N THR A 14 1.45 -2.82 31.71
CA THR A 14 0.68 -3.46 32.79
C THR A 14 1.24 -3.06 34.17
N SER A 15 0.42 -3.18 35.21
CA SER A 15 0.83 -3.01 36.61
C SER A 15 1.57 -4.23 37.16
N GLU A 16 1.37 -5.40 36.56
CA GLU A 16 1.96 -6.66 37.03
C GLU A 16 3.18 -7.06 36.18
N PRO A 17 4.23 -7.63 36.79
CA PRO A 17 5.40 -8.08 36.05
C PRO A 17 5.01 -9.18 35.06
N GLN A 18 5.44 -9.01 33.80
CA GLN A 18 5.32 -10.03 32.75
C GLN A 18 6.48 -11.03 32.84
N LYS A 19 6.50 -12.02 31.94
CA LYS A 19 7.52 -13.08 31.86
C LYS A 19 8.97 -12.56 31.94
N HIS A 20 9.25 -11.37 31.40
CA HIS A 20 10.58 -10.76 31.40
C HIS A 20 10.75 -9.62 32.43
N GLY A 21 9.69 -9.21 33.14
CA GLY A 21 9.77 -8.21 34.22
C GLY A 21 10.29 -6.82 33.82
N GLN A 22 10.30 -6.48 32.53
CA GLN A 22 10.94 -5.27 32.03
C GLN A 22 10.12 -4.02 32.39
N ILE A 23 10.78 -3.05 33.05
CA ILE A 23 10.18 -1.78 33.44
C ILE A 23 10.26 -0.82 32.25
N LEU A 24 9.10 -0.31 31.82
CA LEU A 24 9.05 0.72 30.78
C LEU A 24 9.26 2.09 31.44
N LYS A 25 10.45 2.68 31.29
CA LYS A 25 10.84 3.92 31.98
C LYS A 25 10.46 5.20 31.22
N GLU A 26 10.07 5.12 29.95
CA GLU A 26 9.92 6.30 29.09
C GLU A 26 8.53 6.49 28.47
N THR A 27 8.24 7.75 28.14
CA THR A 27 7.19 8.20 27.20
C THR A 27 7.59 7.99 25.73
N ALA A 28 8.41 6.98 25.44
CA ALA A 28 8.79 6.65 24.08
C ALA A 28 7.60 6.08 23.29
N GLN A 29 7.62 6.28 21.96
CA GLN A 29 6.59 5.77 21.07
C GLN A 29 6.70 4.24 20.99
N PHE A 30 5.63 3.53 21.37
CA PHE A 30 5.63 2.07 21.52
C PHE A 30 6.01 1.33 20.24
N ASP A 31 5.61 1.86 19.10
CA ASP A 31 5.88 1.33 17.78
C ASP A 31 7.38 1.23 17.47
N GLN A 32 8.22 2.08 18.07
CA GLN A 32 9.68 2.09 17.89
C GLN A 32 10.43 1.30 18.96
N LEU A 33 9.77 0.90 20.06
CA LEU A 33 10.42 0.15 21.12
C LEU A 33 10.49 -1.34 20.76
N ARG A 34 11.63 -1.95 21.10
CA ARG A 34 11.86 -3.39 20.96
C ARG A 34 12.54 -3.96 22.19
N PHE A 35 12.40 -5.27 22.38
CA PHE A 35 13.13 -6.04 23.37
C PHE A 35 14.26 -6.82 22.67
N ASP A 36 15.51 -6.52 22.99
CA ASP A 36 16.69 -7.13 22.36
C ASP A 36 17.05 -8.51 22.95
N GLY A 37 16.27 -9.00 23.92
CA GLY A 37 16.55 -10.22 24.68
C GLY A 37 17.02 -9.93 26.12
N GLU A 38 17.53 -8.73 26.39
CA GLU A 38 18.03 -8.33 27.70
C GLU A 38 17.28 -7.11 28.26
N LYS A 39 17.04 -6.10 27.42
CA LYS A 39 16.46 -4.81 27.78
C LYS A 39 15.57 -4.26 26.67
N ILE A 40 14.81 -3.23 27.03
CA ILE A 40 14.02 -2.47 26.06
C ILE A 40 14.91 -1.40 25.43
N VAL A 41 14.90 -1.36 24.10
CA VAL A 41 15.69 -0.47 23.26
C VAL A 41 14.78 0.25 22.27
N SER A 42 15.19 1.44 21.81
CA SER A 42 14.55 2.12 20.69
C SER A 42 15.24 1.68 19.39
N VAL A 43 14.47 1.29 18.38
CA VAL A 43 15.04 0.92 17.07
C VAL A 43 15.79 2.08 16.42
N ALA A 44 15.37 3.33 16.70
CA ALA A 44 16.04 4.53 16.21
C ALA A 44 17.50 4.63 16.67
N ASP A 45 17.84 4.03 17.82
CA ASP A 45 19.18 4.12 18.42
C ASP A 45 20.12 2.98 17.96
N LEU A 46 19.57 1.93 17.34
CA LEU A 46 20.33 0.69 17.06
C LEU A 46 21.08 0.70 15.73
N ALA A 47 20.84 1.69 14.86
CA ALA A 47 21.45 1.79 13.53
C ALA A 47 21.47 0.45 12.75
N LEU A 48 20.37 -0.31 12.83
CA LEU A 48 20.26 -1.62 12.18
C LEU A 48 20.00 -1.44 10.69
N GLU A 49 20.74 -2.18 9.88
CA GLU A 49 20.54 -2.24 8.42
C GLU A 49 19.73 -3.47 8.00
N GLN A 50 19.47 -4.40 8.92
CA GLN A 50 18.82 -5.67 8.68
C GLN A 50 17.75 -5.95 9.74
N PHE A 51 16.58 -6.36 9.28
CA PHE A 51 15.46 -6.77 10.11
C PHE A 51 14.98 -8.17 9.71
N TYR A 52 14.31 -8.84 10.65
CA TYR A 52 13.57 -10.06 10.39
C TYR A 52 12.09 -9.71 10.20
N ILE A 53 11.53 -10.13 9.08
CA ILE A 53 10.17 -9.81 8.66
C ILE A 53 9.30 -11.05 8.85
N ASP A 54 8.25 -10.93 9.67
CA ASP A 54 7.30 -12.01 9.88
C ASP A 54 6.32 -12.17 8.70
N ASN A 55 5.40 -13.14 8.82
CA ASN A 55 4.40 -13.40 7.79
C ASN A 55 3.39 -12.25 7.57
N LEU A 56 3.31 -11.30 8.49
CA LEU A 56 2.44 -10.13 8.45
C LEU A 56 3.17 -8.87 7.97
N GLY A 57 4.49 -8.93 7.76
CA GLY A 57 5.30 -7.79 7.32
C GLY A 57 5.82 -6.95 8.50
N GLN A 58 5.73 -7.46 9.73
CA GLN A 58 6.22 -6.77 10.91
C GLN A 58 7.74 -6.92 11.02
N LYS A 59 8.43 -5.79 11.29
CA LYS A 59 9.89 -5.76 11.47
C LYS A 59 10.28 -6.10 12.90
N HIS A 60 11.19 -7.07 13.02
CA HIS A 60 11.78 -7.57 14.25
C HIS A 60 13.31 -7.39 14.24
N ILE A 61 13.90 -7.10 15.40
CA ILE A 61 15.35 -6.94 15.62
C ILE A 61 16.04 -8.22 16.08
N VAL A 62 15.27 -9.21 16.53
CA VAL A 62 15.73 -10.55 16.92
C VAL A 62 15.00 -11.57 16.06
N ASP A 63 15.71 -12.62 15.64
CA ASP A 63 15.12 -13.73 14.91
C ASP A 63 14.40 -14.69 15.88
N PHE A 64 13.09 -14.87 15.70
CA PHE A 64 12.27 -15.78 16.52
C PHE A 64 11.79 -17.03 15.78
N GLY A 65 12.26 -17.31 14.56
CA GLY A 65 12.17 -18.65 13.97
C GLY A 65 11.57 -18.80 12.58
N GLU A 66 11.07 -20.01 12.31
CA GLU A 66 10.88 -20.56 10.96
C GLU A 66 9.85 -19.78 10.12
N GLY A 67 10.25 -19.40 8.91
CA GLY A 67 9.43 -18.65 7.96
C GLY A 67 9.57 -17.13 8.04
N TRP A 68 10.41 -16.61 8.94
CA TRP A 68 10.76 -15.19 8.94
C TRP A 68 11.80 -14.89 7.88
N GLN A 69 11.62 -13.78 7.19
CA GLN A 69 12.53 -13.36 6.13
C GLN A 69 13.51 -12.32 6.66
N SER A 70 14.80 -12.59 6.52
CA SER A 70 15.82 -11.56 6.69
C SER A 70 15.78 -10.57 5.52
N LEU A 71 15.67 -9.27 5.81
CA LEU A 71 15.62 -8.21 4.81
C LEU A 71 16.48 -7.01 5.22
N THR A 72 17.37 -6.59 4.32
CA THR A 72 18.11 -5.33 4.45
C THR A 72 17.16 -4.17 4.17
N CYS A 73 16.82 -3.40 5.20
CA CYS A 73 15.91 -2.26 5.13
C CYS A 73 16.06 -1.36 6.35
N GLN A 74 15.56 -0.13 6.26
CA GLN A 74 15.42 0.78 7.39
C GLN A 74 14.10 0.53 8.13
N PHE A 75 14.04 0.93 9.40
CA PHE A 75 12.84 0.76 10.21
C PHE A 75 11.61 1.43 9.57
N GLY A 76 11.78 2.63 9.01
CA GLY A 76 10.73 3.42 8.37
C GLY A 76 10.34 2.97 6.96
N ASP A 77 11.08 2.04 6.35
CA ASP A 77 10.81 1.62 4.97
C ASP A 77 9.46 0.92 4.88
N GLN A 78 8.64 1.29 3.90
CA GLN A 78 7.42 0.54 3.63
C GLN A 78 7.77 -0.77 2.95
N LEU A 79 7.05 -1.84 3.31
CA LEU A 79 7.26 -3.16 2.74
C LEU A 79 6.05 -3.53 1.88
N VAL A 80 6.33 -4.17 0.75
CA VAL A 80 5.32 -4.78 -0.12
C VAL A 80 5.62 -6.26 -0.27
N ARG A 81 4.57 -7.07 -0.37
CA ARG A 81 4.69 -8.51 -0.58
C ARG A 81 4.55 -8.82 -2.06
N ASP A 82 5.61 -9.36 -2.64
CA ASP A 82 5.73 -9.67 -4.07
C ASP A 82 6.17 -11.11 -4.26
N ASN A 83 5.39 -11.90 -5.02
CA ASN A 83 5.59 -13.33 -5.23
C ASN A 83 5.84 -14.13 -3.92
N GLY A 84 5.14 -13.75 -2.85
CA GLY A 84 5.22 -14.41 -1.55
C GLY A 84 6.37 -13.94 -0.66
N VAL A 85 7.25 -13.08 -1.15
CA VAL A 85 8.44 -12.55 -0.46
C VAL A 85 8.24 -11.07 -0.13
N TRP A 86 8.73 -10.62 1.02
CA TRP A 86 8.73 -9.20 1.38
C TRP A 86 9.89 -8.48 0.71
N ARG A 87 9.62 -7.30 0.17
CA ARG A 87 10.66 -6.38 -0.32
C ARG A 87 10.34 -4.95 0.09
N VAL A 88 11.37 -4.10 0.07
CA VAL A 88 11.19 -2.67 0.26
C VAL A 88 10.36 -2.12 -0.91
N ARG A 89 9.37 -1.29 -0.57
CA ARG A 89 8.56 -0.55 -1.53
C ARG A 89 9.45 0.38 -2.33
N ASN A 90 9.28 0.41 -3.65
CA ASN A 90 10.06 1.25 -4.54
C ASN A 90 9.16 2.24 -5.31
N THR A 91 9.78 3.07 -6.14
CA THR A 91 9.09 4.06 -6.97
C THR A 91 8.18 3.44 -8.04
N ASP A 92 8.44 2.20 -8.45
CA ASP A 92 7.55 1.46 -9.36
C ASP A 92 6.22 1.11 -8.68
N ASP A 93 6.25 0.75 -7.39
CA ASP A 93 5.03 0.48 -6.61
C ASP A 93 4.16 1.73 -6.50
N ASP A 94 4.78 2.89 -6.25
CA ASP A 94 4.09 4.18 -6.20
C ASP A 94 3.48 4.55 -7.55
N HIS A 95 4.24 4.36 -8.64
CA HIS A 95 3.75 4.58 -10.00
C HIS A 95 2.56 3.68 -10.34
N LEU A 96 2.63 2.40 -9.95
CA LEU A 96 1.55 1.45 -10.16
C LEU A 96 0.28 1.85 -9.39
N GLU A 97 0.42 2.28 -8.14
CA GLU A 97 -0.71 2.74 -7.32
C GLU A 97 -1.37 3.98 -7.94
N ASP A 98 -0.58 4.95 -8.37
CA ASP A 98 -1.10 6.17 -9.01
C ASP A 98 -1.76 5.86 -10.36
N LYS A 99 -1.18 4.94 -11.13
CA LYS A 99 -1.80 4.46 -12.37
C LYS A 99 -3.15 3.78 -12.09
N GLN A 100 -3.24 2.96 -11.05
CA GLN A 100 -4.51 2.32 -10.66
C GLN A 100 -5.57 3.35 -10.25
N LYS A 101 -5.20 4.41 -9.53
CA LYS A 101 -6.12 5.52 -9.18
C LYS A 101 -6.67 6.20 -10.42
N VAL A 102 -5.79 6.55 -11.39
CA VAL A 102 -6.21 7.16 -12.65
C VAL A 102 -7.12 6.23 -13.45
N ASP A 103 -6.81 4.93 -13.49
CA ASP A 103 -7.62 3.95 -14.21
C ASP A 103 -9.03 3.83 -13.63
N GLN A 104 -9.13 3.66 -12.30
CA GLN A 104 -10.41 3.60 -11.59
C GLN A 104 -11.24 4.87 -11.80
N PHE A 105 -10.61 6.04 -11.72
CA PHE A 105 -11.29 7.31 -11.97
C PHE A 105 -11.81 7.40 -13.41
N ARG A 106 -10.97 7.08 -14.40
CA ARG A 106 -11.36 7.06 -15.81
C ARG A 106 -12.50 6.07 -16.06
N GLN A 107 -12.48 4.89 -15.45
CA GLN A 107 -13.55 3.89 -15.60
C GLN A 107 -14.89 4.42 -15.07
N SER A 108 -14.86 5.10 -13.92
CA SER A 108 -16.05 5.77 -13.38
C SER A 108 -16.58 6.83 -14.35
N GLU A 109 -15.69 7.70 -14.87
CA GLU A 109 -16.07 8.74 -15.81
C GLU A 109 -16.58 8.20 -17.15
N TYR A 110 -16.00 7.12 -17.67
CA TYR A 110 -16.51 6.45 -18.87
C TYR A 110 -17.91 5.90 -18.63
N THR A 111 -18.17 5.32 -17.47
CA THR A 111 -19.50 4.83 -17.12
C THR A 111 -20.50 5.97 -17.03
N ARG A 112 -20.09 7.13 -16.51
CA ARG A 112 -20.97 8.29 -16.32
C ARG A 112 -21.24 9.08 -17.62
N ARG A 113 -20.20 9.29 -18.44
CA ARG A 113 -20.22 10.24 -19.56
C ARG A 113 -20.24 9.56 -20.93
N VAL A 114 -19.52 8.45 -21.09
CA VAL A 114 -19.34 7.80 -22.40
C VAL A 114 -20.43 6.75 -22.63
N ARG A 115 -20.72 5.94 -21.61
CA ARG A 115 -21.68 4.83 -21.69
C ARG A 115 -23.09 5.25 -22.13
N PRO A 116 -23.67 6.39 -21.68
CA PRO A 116 -24.98 6.83 -22.17
C PRO A 116 -25.03 7.03 -23.69
N TYR A 117 -23.95 7.56 -24.29
CA TYR A 117 -23.89 7.70 -25.75
C TYR A 117 -23.80 6.36 -26.46
N LEU A 118 -23.03 5.41 -25.92
CA LEU A 118 -22.91 4.07 -26.49
C LEU A 118 -24.24 3.31 -26.43
N GLU A 119 -24.95 3.39 -25.30
CA GLU A 119 -26.25 2.75 -25.11
C GLU A 119 -27.30 3.34 -26.05
N GLU A 120 -27.39 4.67 -26.17
CA GLU A 120 -28.31 5.31 -27.12
C GLU A 120 -27.92 5.00 -28.57
N ALA A 121 -26.63 4.99 -28.92
CA ALA A 121 -26.17 4.65 -30.26
C ALA A 121 -26.65 3.25 -30.65
N ASP A 122 -26.50 2.28 -29.75
CA ASP A 122 -26.92 0.91 -30.01
C ASP A 122 -28.44 0.83 -30.24
N ILE A 123 -29.25 1.60 -29.50
CA ILE A 123 -30.70 1.71 -29.76
C ILE A 123 -30.96 2.27 -31.17
N LYS A 124 -30.30 3.36 -31.58
CA LYS A 124 -30.49 3.96 -32.93
C LYS A 124 -30.13 3.01 -34.05
N LYS A 125 -29.05 2.24 -33.87
CA LYS A 125 -28.66 1.18 -34.81
C LYS A 125 -29.77 0.15 -35.00
N HIS A 126 -30.41 -0.30 -33.91
CA HIS A 126 -31.53 -1.24 -33.98
C HIS A 126 -32.79 -0.62 -34.61
N MET A 127 -32.97 0.70 -34.50
CA MET A 127 -34.05 1.44 -35.16
C MET A 127 -33.77 1.73 -36.66
N GLY A 128 -32.57 1.42 -37.16
CA GLY A 128 -32.15 1.71 -38.53
C GLY A 128 -31.73 3.16 -38.76
N ASP A 129 -31.55 3.95 -37.71
CA ASP A 129 -31.12 5.35 -37.79
C ASP A 129 -29.59 5.45 -37.77
N GLN A 130 -28.99 5.25 -38.95
CA GLN A 130 -27.54 5.16 -39.11
C GLN A 130 -26.81 6.50 -38.91
N ASP A 131 -27.46 7.62 -39.24
CA ASP A 131 -26.87 8.96 -39.11
C ASP A 131 -26.73 9.32 -37.62
N GLU A 132 -27.79 9.08 -36.84
CA GLU A 132 -27.78 9.34 -35.41
C GLU A 132 -26.86 8.38 -34.64
N TYR A 133 -26.81 7.10 -35.04
CA TYR A 133 -25.81 6.15 -34.54
C TYR A 133 -24.39 6.70 -34.69
N THR A 134 -24.05 7.18 -35.89
CA THR A 134 -22.71 7.69 -36.21
C THR A 134 -22.39 8.91 -35.34
N ARG A 135 -23.33 9.85 -35.24
CA ARG A 135 -23.20 11.05 -34.40
C ARG A 135 -22.94 10.71 -32.93
N LEU A 136 -23.66 9.74 -32.38
CA LEU A 136 -23.51 9.32 -30.97
C LEU A 136 -22.18 8.60 -30.72
N MET A 137 -21.72 7.80 -31.68
CA MET A 137 -20.39 7.17 -31.61
C MET A 137 -19.27 8.21 -31.62
N ASP A 138 -19.37 9.24 -32.45
CA ASP A 138 -18.39 10.33 -32.48
C ASP A 138 -18.36 11.10 -31.14
N LEU A 139 -19.53 11.36 -30.55
CA LEU A 139 -19.61 11.98 -29.22
C LEU A 139 -19.00 11.11 -28.13
N ALA A 140 -19.22 9.80 -28.16
CA ALA A 140 -18.62 8.87 -27.22
C ALA A 140 -17.08 8.89 -27.31
N VAL A 141 -16.53 8.93 -28.52
CA VAL A 141 -15.08 9.02 -28.76
C VAL A 141 -14.52 10.35 -28.27
N GLN A 142 -15.21 11.47 -28.55
CA GLN A 142 -14.80 12.80 -28.09
C GLN A 142 -14.80 12.90 -26.56
N GLU A 143 -15.84 12.41 -25.89
CA GLU A 143 -15.89 12.43 -24.42
C GLU A 143 -14.81 11.53 -23.80
N ARG A 144 -14.56 10.35 -24.39
CA ARG A 144 -13.46 9.49 -23.97
C ARG A 144 -12.12 10.21 -24.07
N ALA A 145 -11.86 10.94 -25.17
CA ALA A 145 -10.64 11.71 -25.37
C ALA A 145 -10.50 12.85 -24.34
N LYS A 146 -11.60 13.57 -24.03
CA LYS A 146 -11.61 14.60 -22.98
C LYS A 146 -11.24 14.02 -21.62
N ILE A 147 -11.87 12.92 -21.21
CA ILE A 147 -11.57 12.25 -19.93
C ILE A 147 -10.10 11.84 -19.84
N GLN A 148 -9.52 11.35 -20.95
CA GLN A 148 -8.10 10.99 -21.00
C GLN A 148 -7.17 12.19 -20.90
N ALA A 149 -7.51 13.29 -21.55
CA ALA A 149 -6.75 14.54 -21.50
C ALA A 149 -6.83 15.21 -20.11
N GLU A 150 -8.02 15.17 -19.47
CA GLU A 150 -8.24 15.69 -18.11
C GLU A 150 -7.52 14.86 -17.04
N ASN A 151 -7.30 13.57 -17.30
CA ASN A 151 -6.74 12.63 -16.33
C ASN A 151 -5.60 11.82 -16.98
N PRO A 152 -4.44 12.42 -17.30
CA PRO A 152 -3.35 11.73 -17.98
C PRO A 152 -2.79 10.57 -17.13
N TRP A 153 -2.16 9.60 -17.78
CA TRP A 153 -1.40 8.58 -17.05
C TRP A 153 -0.23 9.22 -16.31
N PRO A 154 0.15 8.71 -15.12
CA PRO A 154 1.33 9.21 -14.42
C PRO A 154 2.60 8.89 -15.20
N THR A 155 3.59 9.79 -15.12
CA THR A 155 4.91 9.60 -15.73
C THR A 155 5.61 8.42 -15.06
N PRO A 156 6.13 7.44 -15.84
CA PRO A 156 6.95 6.37 -15.29
C PRO A 156 8.18 6.91 -14.54
N PRO A 157 8.67 6.22 -13.51
CA PRO A 157 9.92 6.59 -12.86
C PRO A 157 11.09 6.50 -13.85
N GLU A 158 12.10 7.35 -13.65
CA GLU A 158 13.38 7.25 -14.37
C GLU A 158 14.22 6.12 -13.74
N ASN A 159 14.81 5.27 -14.59
CA ASN A 159 15.67 4.15 -14.18
C ASN A 159 16.98 4.62 -13.53
#